data_AF-A0A2A5V8P8-F1
#
_entry.id   AF-A0A2A5V8P8-F1
#
_cell.length_a   1.000
_cell.length_b   1.000
_cell.length_c   1.000
_cell.angle_alpha   90.00
_cell.angle_beta   90.00
_cell.angle_gamma   90.00
#
_symmetry.space_group_name_H-M   'P 1'
#
loop_
_entity.id
_entity.type
_entity.pdbx_description
1 polymer ?
#
loop_
_entity_poly.entity_id
_entity_poly.type
_entity_poly.pdbx_seq_one_letter_code
_entity_poly.pdbx_strand_id
1 'polypeptide(L)'
;MQQRKSRIFIIYFLLLILLGSIHNIDVNKVKLANISKINILGLGIDNNDLIMERINNLELGNIFFIKKKKLQRIIDQNTLVEKYDIFKVYPSSLYINIQKTNFLARMNYNGVNFIIGSNGKFSNNELYQKELPYIFGSPKIDEFLHFKKIIEVSKLEYKDIKNFYYYASGRWDIEFINEIIVKLPVKDIDNAIQLVFEFLDRSDLQQIKIIDARIKNQIIIND
;
A
#
# COMPACT_ATOMS: atom_id res chain seq x y z
N MET A 1 8.33 -0.19 59.36
CA MET A 1 9.26 0.95 59.13
C MET A 1 9.28 1.51 57.70
N GLN A 2 8.77 0.82 56.66
CA GLN A 2 8.81 1.31 55.25
C GLN A 2 7.79 2.40 54.89
N GLN A 3 6.66 2.54 55.61
CA GLN A 3 5.60 3.52 55.26
C GLN A 3 5.95 5.00 55.58
N ARG A 4 6.96 5.27 56.41
CA ARG A 4 7.34 6.66 56.76
C ARG A 4 8.16 7.36 55.67
N LYS A 5 8.97 6.63 54.90
CA LYS A 5 9.80 7.20 53.83
C LYS A 5 8.96 7.73 52.65
N SER A 6 7.82 7.11 52.33
CA SER A 6 6.94 7.55 51.24
C SER A 6 6.21 8.87 51.54
N ARG A 7 5.76 9.08 52.79
CA ARG A 7 5.10 10.35 53.19
C ARG A 7 6.04 11.55 53.14
N ILE A 8 7.30 11.34 53.53
CA ILE A 8 8.34 12.38 53.49
C ILE A 8 8.68 12.75 52.04
N PHE A 9 8.78 11.76 51.14
CA PHE A 9 8.96 12.02 49.71
C PHE A 9 7.81 12.85 49.13
N ILE A 10 6.56 12.54 49.50
CA ILE A 10 5.38 13.32 49.06
C ILE A 10 5.48 14.78 49.53
N ILE A 11 5.91 15.01 50.77
CA ILE A 11 6.09 16.36 51.32
C ILE A 11 7.18 17.12 50.56
N TYR A 12 8.33 16.49 50.29
CA TYR A 12 9.39 17.12 49.50
C TYR A 12 8.98 17.36 48.04
N PHE A 13 8.19 16.47 47.45
CA PHE A 13 7.63 16.64 46.12
C PHE A 13 6.62 17.80 46.06
N LEU A 14 5.77 17.93 47.10
CA LEU A 14 4.85 19.07 47.26
C LEU A 14 5.60 20.38 47.45
N LEU A 15 6.64 20.40 48.29
CA LEU A 15 7.54 21.55 48.47
C LEU A 15 8.24 21.92 47.16
N LEU A 16 8.68 20.94 46.38
CA LEU A 16 9.29 21.17 45.06
C LEU A 16 8.32 21.85 44.09
N ILE A 17 7.05 21.41 44.04
CA ILE A 17 6.02 22.04 43.21
C ILE A 17 5.72 23.46 43.70
N LEU A 18 5.50 23.62 45.01
CA LEU A 18 5.16 24.92 45.64
C LEU A 18 6.27 25.95 45.49
N LEU A 19 7.53 25.56 45.73
CA LEU A 19 8.69 26.45 45.65
C LEU A 19 9.15 26.65 44.19
N GLY A 20 9.00 25.63 43.34
CA GLY A 20 9.33 25.70 41.92
C GLY A 20 8.33 26.51 41.08
N SER A 21 7.08 26.66 41.52
CA SER A 21 6.04 27.38 40.76
C SER A 21 6.10 28.90 40.90
N ILE A 22 6.86 29.45 41.87
CA ILE A 22 6.81 30.87 42.24
C ILE A 22 7.52 31.77 41.20
N HIS A 23 8.21 31.19 40.22
CA HIS A 23 9.01 31.93 39.22
C HIS A 23 8.57 31.76 37.76
N ASN A 24 7.29 31.54 37.49
CA ASN A 24 6.80 31.39 36.11
C ASN A 24 5.44 32.05 35.88
N ILE A 25 5.36 33.37 36.10
CA ILE A 25 4.10 34.15 36.02
C ILE A 25 3.67 34.44 34.55
N ASP A 26 4.50 34.13 33.55
CA ASP A 26 4.22 34.44 32.14
C ASP A 26 3.73 33.22 31.30
N VAL A 27 3.13 32.19 31.92
CA VAL A 27 2.56 31.04 31.19
C VAL A 27 1.46 31.47 30.21
N ASN A 28 0.76 32.58 30.49
CA ASN A 28 -0.28 33.14 29.63
C ASN A 28 0.24 33.77 28.31
N LYS A 29 1.57 33.92 28.14
CA LYS A 29 2.19 34.37 26.88
C LYS A 29 2.72 33.25 26.00
N VAL A 30 2.58 31.97 26.41
CA VAL A 30 2.95 30.84 25.56
C VAL A 30 1.95 30.75 24.42
N LYS A 31 2.19 31.52 23.35
CA LYS A 31 1.49 31.35 22.07
C LYS A 31 1.80 29.94 21.60
N LEU A 32 0.82 29.05 21.74
CA LEU A 32 0.94 27.72 21.20
C LEU A 32 1.21 27.85 19.70
N ALA A 33 2.27 27.19 19.24
CA ALA A 33 2.74 27.36 17.88
C ALA A 33 1.71 26.83 16.87
N ASN A 34 1.22 27.73 16.01
CA ASN A 34 0.48 27.34 14.82
C ASN A 34 1.42 26.62 13.86
N ILE A 35 0.85 25.75 13.02
CA ILE A 35 1.64 25.09 11.99
C ILE A 35 2.13 26.16 11.01
N SER A 36 3.44 26.30 10.89
CA SER A 36 4.07 27.25 9.97
C SER A 36 4.63 26.56 8.74
N LYS A 37 4.92 25.25 8.82
CA LYS A 37 5.55 24.49 7.75
C LYS A 37 4.98 23.08 7.69
N ILE A 38 4.69 22.63 6.48
CA ILE A 38 4.31 21.25 6.19
C ILE A 38 5.28 20.75 5.11
N ASN A 39 5.87 19.58 5.34
CA ASN A 39 6.76 18.92 4.40
C ASN A 39 6.14 17.58 4.03
N ILE A 40 5.96 17.32 2.74
CA ILE A 40 5.44 16.05 2.21
C ILE A 40 6.49 15.46 1.28
N LEU A 41 6.87 14.20 1.51
CA LEU A 41 7.83 13.48 0.68
C LEU A 41 7.25 12.16 0.19
N GLY A 42 7.76 11.68 -0.96
CA GLY A 42 7.60 10.29 -1.39
C GLY A 42 6.71 10.00 -2.61
N LEU A 43 5.84 10.92 -3.06
CA LEU A 43 5.03 10.71 -4.29
C LEU A 43 5.57 11.42 -5.55
N GLY A 44 6.65 12.18 -5.42
CA GLY A 44 7.13 13.13 -6.44
C GLY A 44 6.57 14.53 -6.23
N ILE A 45 7.20 15.56 -6.81
CA ILE A 45 6.90 16.98 -6.56
C ILE A 45 5.42 17.28 -6.82
N ASP A 46 4.93 17.03 -8.04
CA ASP A 46 3.56 17.35 -8.45
C ASP A 46 2.49 16.69 -7.56
N ASN A 47 2.66 15.40 -7.23
CA ASN A 47 1.70 14.67 -6.40
C ASN A 47 1.76 15.08 -4.92
N ASN A 48 2.94 15.44 -4.42
CA ASN A 48 3.09 15.96 -3.07
C ASN A 48 2.39 17.31 -2.94
N ASP A 49 2.52 18.18 -3.95
CA ASP A 49 1.92 19.52 -3.97
C ASP A 49 0.38 19.45 -3.97
N LEU A 50 -0.21 18.50 -4.70
CA LEU A 50 -1.67 18.27 -4.66
C LEU A 50 -2.18 17.88 -3.27
N ILE A 51 -1.42 17.07 -2.51
CA ILE A 51 -1.79 16.74 -1.13
C ILE A 51 -1.57 17.96 -0.23
N MET A 52 -0.48 18.71 -0.44
CA MET A 52 -0.16 19.92 0.31
C MET A 52 -1.29 20.95 0.25
N GLU A 53 -1.77 21.24 -0.97
CA GLU A 53 -2.86 22.19 -1.20
C GLU A 53 -4.13 21.79 -0.43
N ARG A 54 -4.52 20.51 -0.51
CA ARG A 54 -5.69 19.99 0.21
C ARG A 54 -5.52 20.10 1.73
N ILE A 55 -4.32 19.85 2.24
CA ILE A 55 -4.03 19.96 3.67
C ILE A 55 -4.08 21.43 4.13
N ASN A 56 -3.54 22.36 3.34
CA ASN A 56 -3.57 23.80 3.65
C ASN A 56 -5.00 24.34 3.75
N ASN A 57 -5.92 23.80 2.96
CA ASN A 57 -7.35 24.16 3.01
C ASN A 57 -8.08 23.73 4.30
N LEU A 58 -7.46 22.93 5.19
CA LEU A 58 -8.10 22.46 6.42
C LEU A 58 -8.03 23.43 7.61
N GLU A 59 -7.30 24.55 7.48
CA GLU A 59 -6.99 25.47 8.59
C GLU A 59 -6.58 24.71 9.86
N LEU A 60 -5.47 23.97 9.77
CA LEU A 60 -5.04 23.03 10.82
C LEU A 60 -4.78 23.69 12.20
N GLY A 61 -4.63 25.02 12.21
CA GLY A 61 -4.44 25.82 13.42
C GLY A 61 -3.22 25.38 14.21
N ASN A 62 -3.45 25.00 15.45
CA ASN A 62 -2.39 24.70 16.40
C ASN A 62 -1.85 23.26 16.29
N ILE A 63 -0.52 23.10 16.28
CA ILE A 63 0.12 21.78 16.12
C ILE A 63 -0.26 20.76 17.22
N PHE A 64 -0.52 21.23 18.44
CA PHE A 64 -0.88 20.37 19.56
C PHE A 64 -2.27 19.75 19.36
N PHE A 65 -3.21 20.52 18.79
CA PHE A 65 -4.63 20.15 18.68
C PHE A 65 -5.05 19.63 17.29
N ILE A 66 -4.11 19.34 16.39
CA ILE A 66 -4.42 18.79 15.06
C ILE A 66 -5.27 17.51 15.18
N LYS A 67 -6.41 17.51 14.48
CA LYS A 67 -7.26 16.31 14.35
C LYS A 67 -6.65 15.33 13.34
N LYS A 68 -5.93 14.32 13.84
CA LYS A 68 -5.31 13.24 13.01
C LYS A 68 -6.24 12.70 11.92
N LYS A 69 -7.50 12.40 12.27
CA LYS A 69 -8.52 11.88 11.31
C LYS A 69 -8.74 12.77 10.08
N LYS A 70 -8.64 14.10 10.22
CA LYS A 70 -8.79 15.01 9.07
C LYS A 70 -7.65 14.86 8.07
N LEU A 71 -6.42 14.78 8.56
CA LEU A 71 -5.22 14.58 7.73
C LEU A 71 -5.26 13.21 7.05
N GLN A 72 -5.57 12.16 7.80
CA GLN A 72 -5.68 10.80 7.28
C GLN A 72 -6.67 10.74 6.11
N ARG A 73 -7.86 11.33 6.26
CA ARG A 73 -8.86 11.37 5.18
C ARG A 73 -8.34 11.99 3.89
N ILE A 74 -7.53 13.06 3.97
CA ILE A 74 -6.97 13.70 2.77
C ILE A 74 -5.92 12.82 2.11
N ILE A 75 -5.04 12.22 2.91
CA ILE A 75 -3.97 11.37 2.39
C ILE A 75 -4.56 10.08 1.80
N ASP A 76 -5.54 9.47 2.48
CA ASP A 76 -6.19 8.22 2.07
C ASP A 76 -6.99 8.36 0.75
N GLN A 77 -7.47 9.57 0.44
CA GLN A 77 -8.13 9.88 -0.84
C GLN A 77 -7.21 9.80 -2.05
N ASN A 78 -5.89 9.92 -1.85
CA ASN A 78 -4.95 9.77 -2.95
C ASN A 78 -4.72 8.27 -3.23
N THR A 79 -4.98 7.85 -4.46
CA THR A 79 -4.91 6.43 -4.86
C THR A 79 -3.48 5.92 -4.98
N LEU A 80 -2.49 6.83 -5.07
CA LEU A 80 -1.06 6.49 -5.13
C LEU A 80 -0.45 6.17 -3.77
N VAL A 81 -1.17 6.42 -2.67
CA VAL A 81 -0.66 6.23 -1.32
C VAL A 81 -0.82 4.77 -0.89
N GLU A 82 0.30 4.13 -0.58
CA GLU A 82 0.35 2.81 0.05
C GLU A 82 0.25 2.93 1.56
N LYS A 83 1.22 3.64 2.15
CA LYS A 83 1.40 3.87 3.57
C LYS A 83 1.93 5.27 3.78
N TYR A 84 1.78 5.79 4.99
CA TYR A 84 2.32 7.08 5.34
C TYR A 84 2.52 7.20 6.84
N ASP A 85 3.47 8.04 7.20
CA ASP A 85 3.75 8.43 8.57
C ASP A 85 3.61 9.94 8.71
N ILE A 86 3.00 10.37 9.81
CA ILE A 86 2.78 11.79 10.12
C ILE A 86 3.49 12.10 11.43
N PHE A 87 4.48 12.98 11.36
CA PHE A 87 5.27 13.42 12.49
C PHE A 87 5.00 14.89 12.80
N LYS A 88 4.74 15.19 14.07
CA LYS A 88 4.76 16.56 14.59
C LYS A 88 6.21 16.89 14.95
N VAL A 89 6.79 17.82 14.21
CA VAL A 89 8.14 18.35 14.48
C VAL A 89 7.97 19.67 15.21
N TYR A 90 8.13 19.62 16.53
CA TYR A 90 8.04 20.80 17.37
C TYR A 90 9.15 21.81 17.04
N PRO A 91 8.88 23.13 17.15
CA PRO A 91 7.66 23.69 17.71
C PRO A 91 6.47 23.78 16.75
N SER A 92 6.63 23.84 15.43
CA SER A 92 5.57 24.31 14.51
C SER A 92 5.46 23.60 13.15
N SER A 93 6.12 22.45 12.96
CA SER A 93 6.21 21.80 11.65
C SER A 93 5.49 20.45 11.61
N LEU A 94 4.88 20.13 10.46
CA LEU A 94 4.34 18.81 10.16
C LEU A 94 5.21 18.15 9.10
N TYR A 95 5.64 16.92 9.36
CA TYR A 95 6.41 16.14 8.39
C TYR A 95 5.62 14.88 8.04
N ILE A 96 5.32 14.71 6.76
CA ILE A 96 4.54 13.61 6.22
C ILE A 96 5.43 12.84 5.25
N ASN A 97 5.73 11.59 5.60
CA ASN A 97 6.45 10.69 4.73
C ASN A 97 5.45 9.72 4.10
N ILE A 98 5.39 9.67 2.77
CA ILE A 98 4.44 8.85 2.03
C ILE A 98 5.20 7.78 1.25
N GLN A 99 4.77 6.53 1.38
CA GLN A 99 5.19 5.46 0.50
C GLN A 99 4.24 5.37 -0.69
N LYS A 100 4.78 5.52 -1.90
CA LYS A 100 4.04 5.30 -3.14
C LYS A 100 3.71 3.82 -3.33
N THR A 101 2.49 3.55 -3.80
CA THR A 101 2.04 2.19 -4.13
C THR A 101 2.74 1.63 -5.37
N ASN A 102 2.95 0.32 -5.39
CA ASN A 102 3.48 -0.37 -6.55
C ASN A 102 2.33 -0.72 -7.48
N PHE A 103 2.49 -0.45 -8.77
CA PHE A 103 1.49 -0.83 -9.75
C PHE A 103 1.67 -2.29 -10.15
N LEU A 104 0.56 -3.04 -10.12
CA LEU A 104 0.57 -4.47 -10.29
C LEU A 104 0.07 -4.87 -11.68
N ALA A 105 -1.07 -4.35 -12.11
CA ALA A 105 -1.71 -4.76 -13.35
C ALA A 105 -2.62 -3.66 -13.90
N ARG A 106 -3.00 -3.79 -15.18
CA ARG A 106 -4.04 -2.98 -15.83
C ARG A 106 -5.33 -3.78 -15.91
N MET A 107 -6.47 -3.12 -15.77
CA MET A 107 -7.78 -3.77 -15.91
C MET A 107 -8.79 -2.77 -16.49
N ASN A 108 -9.71 -3.25 -17.33
CA ASN A 108 -10.89 -2.46 -17.68
C ASN A 108 -11.98 -2.64 -16.63
N TYR A 109 -12.44 -1.55 -16.07
CA TYR A 109 -13.57 -1.53 -15.16
C TYR A 109 -14.60 -0.53 -15.69
N ASN A 110 -15.80 -1.02 -16.02
CA ASN A 110 -16.89 -0.23 -16.59
C ASN A 110 -16.51 0.59 -17.85
N GLY A 111 -15.71 0.00 -18.75
CA GLY A 111 -15.29 0.66 -19.99
C GLY A 111 -14.07 1.57 -19.84
N VAL A 112 -13.56 1.79 -18.62
CA VAL A 112 -12.39 2.64 -18.37
C VAL A 112 -11.20 1.78 -17.94
N ASN A 113 -10.03 2.05 -18.52
CA ASN A 113 -8.79 1.34 -18.20
C ASN A 113 -8.14 1.97 -16.96
N PHE A 114 -7.97 1.17 -15.91
CA PHE A 114 -7.30 1.55 -14.67
C PHE A 114 -6.04 0.73 -14.43
N ILE A 115 -5.18 1.28 -13.58
CA ILE A 115 -4.05 0.56 -12.99
C ILE A 115 -4.43 0.17 -11.56
N ILE A 116 -4.14 -1.06 -11.18
CA ILE A 116 -4.34 -1.57 -9.83
C ILE A 116 -3.03 -1.42 -9.06
N GLY A 117 -3.08 -0.70 -7.93
CA GLY A 117 -1.98 -0.60 -6.98
C GLY A 117 -1.93 -1.77 -5.99
N SER A 118 -0.78 -2.00 -5.36
CA SER A 118 -0.63 -2.96 -4.25
C SER A 118 -1.52 -2.65 -3.05
N ASN A 119 -1.94 -1.39 -2.92
CA ASN A 119 -2.92 -0.93 -1.94
C ASN A 119 -4.38 -1.28 -2.29
N GLY A 120 -4.63 -1.96 -3.42
CA GLY A 120 -5.96 -2.30 -3.90
C GLY A 120 -6.77 -1.12 -4.44
N LYS A 121 -6.16 0.03 -4.71
CA LYS A 121 -6.84 1.19 -5.29
C LYS A 121 -6.65 1.24 -6.80
N PHE A 122 -7.64 1.81 -7.48
CA PHE A 122 -7.56 2.13 -8.90
C PHE A 122 -6.90 3.49 -9.11
N SER A 123 -5.87 3.55 -9.94
CA SER A 123 -5.23 4.78 -10.39
C SER A 123 -5.44 4.97 -11.89
N ASN A 124 -5.49 6.22 -12.34
CA ASN A 124 -5.65 6.52 -13.75
C ASN A 124 -4.41 6.06 -14.55
N ASN A 125 -4.62 5.52 -15.75
CA ASN A 125 -3.60 4.89 -16.57
C ASN A 125 -2.78 5.88 -17.42
N GLU A 126 -3.24 7.13 -17.56
CA GLU A 126 -2.76 8.09 -18.57
C GLU A 126 -1.25 8.39 -18.56
N LEU A 127 -0.57 8.22 -17.42
CA LEU A 127 0.84 8.61 -17.27
C LEU A 127 1.80 7.45 -17.03
N TYR A 128 1.32 6.20 -17.02
CA TYR A 128 2.19 5.06 -16.75
C TYR A 128 2.62 4.36 -18.04
N GLN A 129 3.89 4.54 -18.39
CA GLN A 129 4.46 3.99 -19.63
C GLN A 129 5.06 2.59 -19.48
N LYS A 130 5.28 2.11 -18.25
CA LYS A 130 5.84 0.76 -18.08
C LYS A 130 4.80 -0.30 -18.41
N GLU A 131 5.31 -1.39 -18.97
CA GLU A 131 4.53 -2.59 -19.23
C GLU A 131 4.07 -3.20 -17.90
N LEU A 132 2.78 -3.49 -17.84
CA LEU A 132 2.13 -4.19 -16.75
C LEU A 132 1.22 -5.24 -17.37
N PRO A 133 1.06 -6.41 -16.74
CA PRO A 133 0.14 -7.40 -17.23
C PRO A 133 -1.28 -6.85 -17.23
N TYR A 134 -2.07 -7.28 -18.22
CA TYR A 134 -3.47 -6.89 -18.34
C TYR A 134 -4.38 -7.98 -17.79
N ILE A 135 -5.38 -7.60 -16.99
CA ILE A 135 -6.39 -8.51 -16.46
C ILE A 135 -7.64 -8.41 -17.33
N PHE A 136 -7.96 -9.51 -18.00
CA PHE A 136 -9.24 -9.73 -18.67
C PHE A 136 -10.26 -10.31 -17.71
N GLY A 137 -11.51 -9.87 -17.84
CA GLY A 137 -12.62 -10.23 -16.96
C GLY A 137 -12.92 -9.15 -15.92
N SER A 138 -13.61 -9.52 -14.86
CA SER A 138 -14.00 -8.58 -13.78
C SER A 138 -13.85 -9.22 -12.39
N PRO A 139 -12.62 -9.61 -12.00
CA PRO A 139 -12.36 -10.12 -10.67
C PRO A 139 -12.59 -9.05 -9.60
N LYS A 140 -12.91 -9.48 -8.38
CA LYS A 140 -12.81 -8.57 -7.24
C LYS A 140 -11.35 -8.22 -6.98
N ILE A 141 -11.09 -7.02 -6.50
CA ILE A 141 -9.71 -6.57 -6.21
C ILE A 141 -9.03 -7.52 -5.23
N ASP A 142 -9.72 -7.92 -4.16
CA ASP A 142 -9.17 -8.85 -3.16
C ASP A 142 -8.81 -10.22 -3.75
N GLU A 143 -9.58 -10.70 -4.73
CA GLU A 143 -9.27 -11.96 -5.43
C GLU A 143 -8.01 -11.84 -6.28
N PHE A 144 -7.85 -10.72 -6.98
CA PHE A 144 -6.62 -10.45 -7.73
C PHE A 144 -5.41 -10.29 -6.80
N LEU A 145 -5.53 -9.54 -5.70
CA LEU A 145 -4.42 -9.36 -4.75
C LEU A 145 -4.01 -10.70 -4.10
N HIS A 146 -4.99 -11.56 -3.81
CA HIS A 146 -4.71 -12.91 -3.33
C HIS A 146 -3.97 -13.74 -4.39
N PHE A 147 -4.45 -13.74 -5.64
CA PHE A 147 -3.81 -14.43 -6.75
C PHE A 147 -2.39 -13.92 -7.02
N LYS A 148 -2.18 -12.60 -6.96
CA LYS A 148 -0.85 -11.98 -7.09
C LYS A 148 0.11 -12.48 -6.01
N LYS A 149 -0.35 -12.63 -4.77
CA LYS A 149 0.46 -13.16 -3.66
C LYS A 149 0.88 -14.61 -3.91
N ILE A 150 0.01 -15.42 -4.50
CA ILE A 150 0.33 -16.80 -4.88
C ILE A 150 1.45 -16.80 -5.93
N ILE A 151 1.36 -15.94 -6.95
CA ILE A 151 2.41 -15.79 -7.96
C ILE A 151 3.72 -15.31 -7.32
N GLU A 152 3.70 -14.39 -6.36
CA GLU A 152 4.92 -13.92 -5.67
C GLU A 152 5.63 -14.99 -4.86
N VAL A 153 4.87 -15.92 -4.26
CA VAL A 153 5.43 -17.06 -3.53
C VAL A 153 5.97 -18.11 -4.50
N SER A 154 5.42 -18.17 -5.71
CA SER A 154 5.95 -19.01 -6.78
C SER A 154 7.28 -18.48 -7.33
N LYS A 155 7.99 -19.33 -8.07
CA LYS A 155 9.22 -18.94 -8.77
C LYS A 155 8.97 -18.30 -10.14
N LEU A 156 7.70 -18.05 -10.50
CA LEU A 156 7.36 -17.38 -11.77
C LEU A 156 7.79 -15.92 -11.73
N GLU A 157 8.55 -15.50 -12.73
CA GLU A 157 8.93 -14.10 -12.85
C GLU A 157 7.74 -13.27 -13.36
N TYR A 158 7.27 -12.34 -12.55
CA TYR A 158 6.10 -11.51 -12.90
C TYR A 158 6.29 -10.68 -14.17
N LYS A 159 7.55 -10.37 -14.51
CA LYS A 159 7.92 -9.63 -15.73
C LYS A 159 7.61 -10.41 -17.02
N ASP A 160 7.50 -11.74 -16.94
CA ASP A 160 7.27 -12.60 -18.10
C ASP A 160 5.77 -12.75 -18.39
N ILE A 161 4.91 -12.25 -17.50
CA ILE A 161 3.46 -12.36 -17.63
C ILE A 161 2.93 -11.19 -18.44
N LYS A 162 2.21 -11.52 -19.51
CA LYS A 162 1.56 -10.56 -20.40
C LYS A 162 0.12 -10.30 -19.99
N ASN A 163 -0.67 -11.36 -19.78
CA ASN A 163 -2.08 -11.23 -19.45
C ASN A 163 -2.52 -12.22 -18.35
N PHE A 164 -3.55 -11.82 -17.62
CA PHE A 164 -4.33 -12.68 -16.74
C PHE A 164 -5.76 -12.78 -17.26
N TYR A 165 -6.31 -13.99 -17.30
CA TYR A 165 -7.70 -14.21 -17.67
C TYR A 165 -8.49 -14.68 -16.47
N TYR A 166 -9.43 -13.87 -16.03
CA TYR A 166 -10.38 -14.23 -14.98
C TYR A 166 -11.73 -14.63 -15.58
N TYR A 167 -12.23 -15.78 -15.16
CA TYR A 167 -13.51 -16.31 -15.61
C TYR A 167 -14.56 -16.20 -14.50
N ALA A 168 -15.84 -16.10 -14.89
CA ALA A 168 -16.96 -16.04 -13.95
C ALA A 168 -17.05 -17.24 -12.99
N SER A 169 -16.39 -18.35 -13.31
CA SER A 169 -16.23 -19.50 -12.42
C SER A 169 -15.22 -19.31 -11.28
N GLY A 170 -14.55 -18.15 -11.20
CA GLY A 170 -13.44 -17.89 -10.27
C GLY A 170 -12.10 -18.49 -10.71
N ARG A 171 -12.01 -18.97 -11.95
CA ARG A 171 -10.79 -19.55 -12.53
C ARG A 171 -9.86 -18.46 -13.05
N TRP A 172 -8.56 -18.72 -12.98
CA TRP A 172 -7.52 -17.90 -13.56
C TRP A 172 -6.76 -18.66 -14.65
N ASP A 173 -6.43 -18.00 -15.75
CA ASP A 173 -5.38 -18.45 -16.69
C ASP A 173 -4.31 -17.35 -16.80
N ILE A 174 -3.09 -17.74 -17.14
CA ILE A 174 -1.94 -16.84 -17.31
C ILE A 174 -1.46 -16.95 -18.76
N GLU A 175 -1.24 -15.83 -19.43
CA GLU A 175 -0.52 -15.77 -20.71
C GLU A 175 0.81 -15.08 -20.50
N PHE A 176 1.87 -15.74 -20.94
CA PHE A 176 3.23 -15.21 -20.92
C PHE A 176 3.51 -14.36 -22.17
N ILE A 177 4.58 -13.56 -22.11
CA ILE A 177 5.04 -12.73 -23.23
C ILE A 177 5.37 -13.57 -24.47
N ASN A 178 5.86 -14.79 -24.29
CA ASN A 178 6.10 -15.76 -25.37
C ASN A 178 4.82 -16.47 -25.86
N GLU A 179 3.64 -15.95 -25.53
CA GLU A 179 2.32 -16.41 -25.97
C GLU A 179 1.88 -17.78 -25.44
N ILE A 180 2.65 -18.39 -24.53
CA ILE A 180 2.24 -19.61 -23.84
C ILE A 180 1.09 -19.30 -22.88
N ILE A 181 0.00 -20.06 -22.99
CA ILE A 181 -1.17 -19.96 -22.12
C ILE A 181 -1.16 -21.11 -21.11
N VAL A 182 -1.11 -20.77 -19.83
CA VAL A 182 -1.27 -21.70 -18.72
C VAL A 182 -2.70 -21.65 -18.20
N LYS A 183 -3.39 -22.78 -18.26
CA LYS A 183 -4.73 -22.95 -17.67
C LYS A 183 -4.62 -23.47 -16.25
N LEU A 184 -5.14 -22.73 -15.28
CA LEU A 184 -5.05 -23.11 -13.87
C LEU A 184 -6.38 -23.66 -13.34
N PRO A 185 -6.35 -24.54 -12.34
CA PRO A 185 -7.54 -25.00 -11.65
C PRO A 185 -8.08 -23.91 -10.71
N VAL A 186 -9.36 -24.01 -10.36
CA VAL A 186 -10.00 -23.15 -9.34
C VAL A 186 -9.52 -23.52 -7.93
N LYS A 187 -9.20 -24.80 -7.69
CA LYS A 187 -8.74 -25.34 -6.41
C LYS A 187 -7.29 -25.78 -6.52
N ASP A 188 -6.55 -25.74 -5.40
CA ASP A 188 -5.13 -26.14 -5.34
C ASP A 188 -4.24 -25.37 -6.34
N ILE A 189 -4.56 -24.10 -6.61
CA ILE A 189 -3.87 -23.27 -7.61
C ILE A 189 -2.39 -23.08 -7.30
N ASP A 190 -2.01 -23.01 -6.01
CA ASP A 190 -0.63 -22.90 -5.55
C ASP A 190 0.23 -24.07 -6.06
N ASN A 191 -0.28 -25.29 -5.90
CA ASN A 191 0.39 -26.52 -6.34
C ASN A 191 0.45 -26.59 -7.87
N ALA A 192 -0.62 -26.17 -8.55
CA ALA A 192 -0.66 -26.16 -10.01
C ALA A 192 0.37 -25.18 -10.59
N ILE A 193 0.50 -23.98 -10.00
CA ILE A 193 1.50 -22.99 -10.40
C ILE A 193 2.92 -23.53 -10.18
N GLN A 194 3.18 -24.18 -9.04
CA GLN A 194 4.48 -24.79 -8.78
C GLN A 194 4.81 -25.89 -9.81
N LEU A 195 3.86 -26.78 -10.08
CA LEU A 195 3.98 -27.85 -11.06
C LEU A 195 4.29 -27.29 -12.47
N VAL A 196 3.56 -26.25 -12.88
CA VAL A 196 3.78 -25.57 -14.16
C VAL A 196 5.18 -24.96 -14.23
N PHE A 197 5.62 -24.29 -13.16
CA PHE A 197 6.96 -23.73 -13.11
C PHE A 197 8.04 -24.82 -13.25
N GLU A 198 7.93 -25.91 -12.49
CA GLU A 198 8.88 -27.03 -12.56
C GLU A 198 8.93 -27.67 -13.95
N PHE A 199 7.80 -27.67 -14.68
CA PHE A 199 7.73 -28.13 -16.05
C PHE A 199 8.38 -27.16 -17.04
N LEU A 200 8.10 -25.86 -16.92
CA LEU A 200 8.68 -24.82 -17.76
C LEU A 200 10.22 -24.75 -17.64
N ASP A 201 10.76 -25.00 -16.44
CA ASP A 201 12.20 -24.97 -16.17
C ASP A 201 12.97 -26.17 -16.78
N ARG A 202 12.27 -27.28 -17.05
CA ARG A 202 12.89 -28.54 -17.51
C ARG A 202 12.66 -28.86 -18.98
N SER A 203 11.70 -28.20 -19.62
CA SER A 203 11.17 -28.61 -20.93
C SER A 203 11.54 -27.62 -22.02
N ASP A 204 11.83 -28.12 -23.22
CA ASP A 204 12.00 -27.25 -24.39
C ASP A 204 10.63 -26.74 -24.85
N LEU A 205 10.45 -25.42 -24.84
CA LEU A 205 9.15 -24.76 -25.04
C LEU A 205 8.84 -24.45 -26.50
N GLN A 206 9.73 -24.81 -27.45
CA GLN A 206 9.69 -24.33 -28.84
C GLN A 206 8.41 -24.64 -29.63
N GLN A 207 7.51 -25.48 -29.12
CA GLN A 207 6.24 -25.82 -29.80
C GLN A 207 5.00 -25.75 -28.91
N ILE A 208 5.15 -25.55 -27.60
CA ILE A 208 4.04 -25.62 -26.66
C ILE A 208 3.30 -24.30 -26.66
N LYS A 209 2.01 -24.30 -27.03
CA LYS A 209 1.15 -23.10 -26.93
C LYS A 209 0.30 -23.11 -25.68
N ILE A 210 -0.18 -24.27 -25.26
CA ILE A 210 -1.11 -24.39 -24.14
C ILE A 210 -0.58 -25.43 -23.16
N ILE A 211 -0.49 -25.02 -21.90
CA ILE A 211 -0.17 -25.86 -20.75
C ILE A 211 -1.41 -25.91 -19.88
N ASP A 212 -2.03 -27.08 -19.78
CA ASP A 212 -3.23 -27.27 -18.98
C ASP A 212 -2.91 -28.01 -17.68
N ALA A 213 -2.95 -27.27 -16.58
CA ALA A 213 -2.69 -27.77 -15.23
C ALA A 213 -3.98 -27.91 -14.40
N ARG A 214 -5.15 -27.93 -15.05
CA ARG A 214 -6.45 -28.01 -14.35
C ARG A 214 -6.67 -29.36 -13.67
N ILE A 215 -6.01 -30.41 -14.15
CA ILE A 215 -6.06 -31.74 -13.55
C ILE A 215 -4.96 -31.84 -12.50
N LYS A 216 -5.34 -32.26 -11.29
CA LYS A 216 -4.43 -32.37 -10.16
C LYS A 216 -3.20 -33.22 -10.52
N ASN A 217 -2.02 -32.67 -10.27
CA ASN A 217 -0.71 -33.30 -10.49
C ASN A 217 -0.46 -33.77 -11.94
N GLN A 218 -1.15 -33.18 -12.92
CA GLN A 218 -0.97 -33.52 -14.33
C GLN A 218 -0.82 -32.24 -15.15
N ILE A 219 0.00 -32.31 -16.19
CA ILE A 219 0.13 -31.27 -17.20
C ILE A 219 -0.25 -31.91 -18.53
N ILE A 220 -1.24 -31.32 -19.20
CA ILE A 220 -1.58 -31.65 -20.57
C ILE A 220 -1.03 -30.53 -21.46
N ILE A 221 -0.17 -30.91 -22.40
CA ILE A 221 0.38 -29.99 -23.39
C ILE A 221 -0.40 -30.10 -24.68
N ASN A 222 -0.51 -28.99 -25.40
CA ASN A 222 -1.03 -28.97 -26.75
C ASN A 222 -0.17 -28.06 -27.63
N ASP A 223 0.03 -28.52 -28.86
CA ASP A 223 0.84 -27.89 -29.91
C ASP A 223 -0.01 -26.99 -30.84
#